data_AF-A0A0N0HPF2-F1
#
_entry.id   AF-A0A0N0HPF2-F1
#
_cell.length_a   1.000
_cell.length_b   1.000
_cell.length_c   1.000
_cell.angle_alpha   90.00
_cell.angle_beta   90.00
_cell.angle_gamma   90.00
#
_symmetry.space_group_name_H-M   'P 1'
#
loop_
_entity.id
_entity.type
_entity.pdbx_description
1 polymer ?
#
loop_
_entity_poly.entity_id
_entity_poly.type
_entity_poly.pdbx_seq_one_letter_code
_entity_poly.pdbx_strand_id
1 'polypeptide(L)'
;MAQHPPSSTPRTASRPDGPRQLWAVSAVSSAVFLLSWTLCWVKAYAINDDLPNTCGDIRRQVFPTEVACASFDGTTTGATPGWLVVLFFASLVVTALSATMALAVTAAVRGR
;
A
#
# COMPACT_ATOMS: atom_id res chain seq x y z
N MET A 1 4.58 -45.44 40.79
CA MET A 1 4.48 -43.98 40.55
C MET A 1 5.82 -43.51 40.01
N ALA A 2 5.94 -43.28 38.70
CA ALA A 2 7.16 -42.75 38.08
C ALA A 2 6.78 -41.44 37.38
N GLN A 3 7.37 -40.32 37.84
CA GLN A 3 7.20 -39.00 37.23
C GLN A 3 8.11 -38.90 36.01
N HIS A 4 7.51 -38.73 34.84
CA HIS A 4 8.20 -38.33 33.61
C HIS A 4 8.40 -36.80 33.64
N PRO A 5 9.62 -36.26 33.48
CA PRO A 5 9.80 -34.82 33.35
C PRO A 5 9.30 -34.35 31.97
N PRO A 6 8.65 -33.17 31.88
CA PRO A 6 8.20 -32.63 30.60
C PRO A 6 9.43 -32.17 29.78
N SER A 7 9.53 -32.67 28.55
CA SER A 7 10.46 -32.21 27.54
C SER A 7 10.15 -30.75 27.18
N SER A 8 10.92 -29.82 27.71
CA SER A 8 10.87 -28.41 27.32
C SER A 8 11.52 -28.24 25.95
N THR A 9 10.70 -28.29 24.89
CA THR A 9 11.14 -27.89 23.54
C THR A 9 11.60 -26.44 23.59
N PRO A 10 12.84 -26.10 23.20
CA PRO A 10 13.26 -24.72 23.09
C PRO A 10 12.38 -24.08 22.02
N ARG A 11 11.51 -23.16 22.42
CA ARG A 11 10.84 -22.26 21.50
C ARG A 11 11.96 -21.41 20.91
N THR A 12 12.45 -21.75 19.72
CA THR A 12 13.37 -20.92 18.97
C THR A 12 12.63 -19.61 18.71
N ALA A 13 12.77 -18.67 19.64
CA ALA A 13 12.31 -17.31 19.43
C ALA A 13 13.15 -16.81 18.26
N SER A 14 12.58 -16.79 17.06
CA SER A 14 13.18 -16.09 15.93
C SER A 14 13.53 -14.71 16.45
N ARG A 15 14.83 -14.46 16.63
CA ARG A 15 15.33 -13.15 16.95
C ARG A 15 14.77 -12.24 15.85
N PRO A 16 14.02 -11.17 16.18
CA PRO A 16 13.47 -10.33 15.15
C PRO A 16 14.62 -9.90 14.24
N ASP A 17 14.51 -10.21 12.95
CA ASP A 17 15.49 -9.79 11.96
C ASP A 17 15.65 -8.28 12.14
N GLY A 18 16.89 -7.80 12.24
CA GLY A 18 17.16 -6.41 12.60
C GLY A 18 16.52 -5.39 11.64
N PRO A 19 16.79 -4.08 11.83
CA PRO A 19 16.14 -3.01 11.07
C PRO A 19 16.24 -3.15 9.54
N ARG A 20 17.20 -3.93 9.02
CA ARG A 20 17.32 -4.28 7.60
C ARG A 20 16.04 -4.88 7.00
N GLN A 21 15.32 -5.75 7.73
CA GLN A 21 14.10 -6.36 7.20
C GLN A 21 12.97 -5.32 7.08
N LEU A 22 12.84 -4.41 8.05
CA LEU A 22 11.87 -3.31 8.01
C LEU A 22 12.15 -2.36 6.84
N TRP A 23 13.43 -2.06 6.56
CA TRP A 23 13.81 -1.28 5.39
C TRP A 23 13.49 -2.00 4.08
N ALA A 24 13.73 -3.31 3.99
CA ALA A 24 13.38 -4.09 2.81
C ALA A 24 11.86 -4.10 2.55
N VAL A 25 11.06 -4.33 3.60
CA VAL A 25 9.59 -4.25 3.52
C VAL A 25 9.14 -2.87 3.06
N SER A 26 9.69 -1.81 3.66
CA SER A 26 9.39 -0.43 3.30
C SER A 26 9.72 -0.11 1.83
N ALA A 27 10.86 -0.60 1.33
CA ALA A 27 11.25 -0.39 -0.07
C ALA A 27 10.32 -1.12 -1.05
N VAL A 28 9.97 -2.38 -0.76
CA VAL A 28 9.05 -3.16 -1.58
C VAL A 28 7.66 -2.53 -1.57
N SER A 29 7.14 -2.16 -0.40
CA SER A 29 5.84 -1.51 -0.29
C SER A 29 5.82 -0.14 -0.97
N SER A 30 6.91 0.62 -0.91
CA SER A 30 7.07 1.88 -1.64
C SER A 30 7.01 1.66 -3.15
N ALA A 31 7.68 0.62 -3.66
CA ALA A 31 7.65 0.30 -5.08
C ALA A 31 6.23 -0.06 -5.55
N VAL A 32 5.50 -0.89 -4.78
CA VAL A 32 4.10 -1.23 -5.06
C VAL A 32 3.21 0.02 -5.04
N PHE A 33 3.41 0.90 -4.06
CA PHE A 33 2.71 2.18 -3.96
C PHE A 33 2.94 3.04 -5.20
N LEU A 34 4.20 3.24 -5.60
CA LEU A 34 4.56 4.06 -6.76
C LEU A 34 4.02 3.46 -8.06
N LEU A 35 4.09 2.15 -8.25
CA LEU A 35 3.51 1.48 -9.41
C LEU A 35 1.99 1.67 -9.45
N SER A 36 1.30 1.46 -8.33
CA SER A 36 -0.16 1.65 -8.24
C SER A 36 -0.53 3.11 -8.50
N TRP A 37 0.25 4.06 -7.97
CA TRP A 37 0.09 5.49 -8.21
C TRP A 37 0.23 5.84 -9.69
N THR A 38 1.30 5.34 -10.34
CA THR A 38 1.52 5.56 -11.77
C THR A 38 0.39 4.98 -12.61
N LEU A 39 -0.14 3.80 -12.26
CA LEU A 39 -1.28 3.22 -12.96
C LEU A 39 -2.55 4.10 -12.82
N CYS A 40 -2.85 4.60 -11.61
CA CYS A 40 -3.94 5.58 -11.41
C CYS A 40 -3.74 6.81 -12.29
N TRP A 41 -2.52 7.36 -12.28
CA TRP A 41 -2.17 8.58 -13.01
C TRP A 41 -2.31 8.41 -14.52
N VAL A 42 -1.73 7.35 -15.09
CA VAL A 42 -1.80 7.04 -16.53
C VAL A 42 -3.26 6.88 -16.95
N LYS A 43 -4.05 6.16 -16.17
CA LYS A 43 -5.45 5.95 -16.49
C LYS A 43 -6.27 7.23 -16.38
N ALA A 44 -5.97 8.11 -15.42
CA ALA A 44 -6.65 9.39 -15.26
C ALA A 44 -6.29 10.40 -16.37
N TYR A 45 -5.00 10.56 -16.70
CA TYR A 45 -4.52 11.65 -17.56
C TYR A 45 -4.02 11.23 -18.94
N ALA A 46 -3.64 9.97 -19.15
CA ALA A 46 -3.22 9.51 -20.47
C ALA A 46 -4.35 8.81 -21.23
N ILE A 47 -5.31 8.21 -20.50
CA ILE A 47 -6.44 7.46 -21.10
C ILE A 47 -7.73 8.28 -21.03
N ASN A 48 -8.04 8.88 -19.88
CA ASN A 48 -9.34 9.50 -19.62
C ASN A 48 -9.34 11.04 -19.71
N ASP A 49 -8.24 11.68 -20.12
CA ASP A 49 -8.17 13.15 -20.17
C ASP A 49 -9.06 13.72 -21.29
N ASP A 50 -9.22 12.96 -22.39
CA ASP A 50 -10.10 13.27 -23.52
C ASP A 50 -11.50 12.63 -23.39
N LEU A 51 -11.95 12.32 -22.17
CA LEU A 51 -13.28 11.76 -21.97
C LEU A 51 -14.32 12.64 -22.70
N PRO A 52 -15.15 12.05 -23.57
CA PRO A 52 -15.86 12.81 -24.59
C PRO A 52 -16.71 13.91 -23.95
N ASN A 53 -16.72 15.09 -24.58
CA ASN A 53 -17.48 16.27 -24.17
C ASN A 53 -19.00 16.03 -24.00
N THR A 54 -19.48 14.83 -24.37
CA THR A 54 -20.83 14.33 -24.10
C THR A 54 -21.03 13.84 -22.67
N CYS A 55 -20.00 13.91 -21.82
CA CYS A 55 -20.10 13.58 -20.42
C CYS A 55 -20.99 14.59 -19.69
N GLY A 56 -22.05 14.12 -19.03
CA GLY A 56 -22.98 14.98 -18.27
C GLY A 56 -22.37 15.53 -16.99
N ASP A 57 -21.51 14.74 -16.31
CA ASP A 57 -20.82 15.13 -15.08
C ASP A 57 -19.43 14.48 -14.99
N ILE A 58 -18.39 15.31 -14.89
CA ILE A 58 -16.99 14.87 -14.80
C ILE A 58 -16.57 14.87 -13.32
N ARG A 59 -16.22 13.70 -12.80
CA ARG A 59 -15.71 13.52 -11.43
C ARG A 59 -14.19 13.43 -11.44
N ARG A 60 -13.53 14.39 -10.82
CA ARG A 60 -12.08 14.44 -10.64
C ARG A 60 -11.72 14.22 -9.18
N GLN A 61 -10.92 13.20 -8.91
CA GLN A 61 -10.34 12.95 -7.60
C GLN A 61 -8.83 13.10 -7.67
N VAL A 62 -8.25 13.78 -6.70
CA VAL A 62 -6.81 14.08 -6.70
C VAL A 62 -6.00 12.88 -6.18
N PHE A 63 -6.55 12.10 -5.25
CA PHE A 63 -5.81 11.04 -4.57
C PHE A 63 -6.70 9.89 -4.05
N PRO A 64 -6.53 8.65 -4.56
CA PRO A 64 -5.80 8.31 -5.79
C PRO A 64 -6.37 9.09 -6.98
N THR A 65 -5.47 9.47 -7.90
CA THR A 65 -5.82 10.27 -9.08
C THR A 65 -6.84 9.54 -9.93
N GLU A 66 -7.98 10.18 -10.20
CA GLU A 66 -9.07 9.60 -10.97
C GLU A 66 -9.79 10.68 -11.78
N VAL A 67 -10.10 10.36 -13.03
CA VAL A 67 -11.02 11.10 -13.89
C VAL A 67 -12.06 10.10 -14.37
N ALA A 68 -13.30 10.29 -13.95
CA ALA A 68 -14.44 9.44 -14.28
C ALA A 68 -15.59 10.27 -14.86
N CYS A 69 -16.33 9.68 -15.79
CA CYS A 69 -17.55 10.24 -16.36
C CYS A 69 -18.76 9.54 -15.76
N ALA A 70 -19.71 10.31 -15.24
CA ALA A 70 -21.06 9.81 -14.97
C ALA A 70 -21.95 10.16 -16.16
N SER A 71 -22.49 9.14 -16.83
CA SER A 71 -23.48 9.32 -17.90
C SER A 71 -24.89 9.45 -17.34
N PHE A 72 -25.80 10.02 -18.13
CA PHE A 72 -27.19 10.28 -17.73
C PHE A 72 -28.02 9.03 -17.42
N ASP A 73 -27.61 7.87 -17.93
CA ASP A 73 -28.18 6.57 -17.62
C ASP A 73 -27.68 5.98 -16.29
N GLY A 74 -26.83 6.72 -15.57
CA GLY A 74 -26.28 6.33 -14.28
C GLY A 74 -25.04 5.44 -14.35
N THR A 75 -24.49 5.17 -15.54
CA THR A 75 -23.22 4.42 -15.64
C THR A 75 -22.01 5.31 -15.37
N THR A 76 -21.00 4.76 -14.70
CA THR A 76 -19.73 5.45 -14.46
C THR A 76 -18.64 4.82 -15.31
N THR A 77 -18.12 5.56 -16.27
CA THR A 77 -16.98 5.16 -17.10
C THR A 77 -15.70 5.80 -16.61
N GLY A 78 -14.60 5.05 -16.70
CA GLY A 78 -13.30 5.58 -16.28
C GLY A 78 -13.11 5.67 -14.77
N ALA A 79 -13.91 4.99 -13.94
CA ALA A 79 -13.66 4.84 -12.49
C ALA A 79 -12.49 3.90 -12.21
N THR A 80 -11.69 4.14 -11.17
CA THR A 80 -10.49 3.31 -10.91
C THR A 80 -10.91 1.97 -10.34
N PRO A 81 -10.35 0.84 -10.82
CA PRO A 81 -10.72 -0.46 -10.26
C PRO A 81 -10.50 -0.48 -8.75
N GLY A 82 -11.50 -0.91 -7.99
CA GLY A 82 -11.45 -0.87 -6.53
C GLY A 82 -10.27 -1.64 -5.92
N TRP A 83 -9.84 -2.74 -6.56
CA TRP A 83 -8.67 -3.50 -6.13
C TRP A 83 -7.38 -2.67 -6.19
N LEU A 84 -7.26 -1.78 -7.17
CA LEU A 84 -6.08 -0.93 -7.35
C LEU A 84 -6.05 0.20 -6.30
N VAL A 85 -7.23 0.72 -5.94
CA VAL A 85 -7.39 1.65 -4.81
C VAL A 85 -6.98 1.00 -3.49
N VAL A 86 -7.39 -0.25 -3.26
CA VAL A 86 -7.01 -1.02 -2.06
C VAL A 86 -5.50 -1.24 -2.00
N LEU A 87 -4.88 -1.68 -3.10
CA LEU A 87 -3.42 -1.87 -3.17
C LEU A 87 -2.66 -0.58 -2.89
N PHE A 88 -3.12 0.53 -3.44
CA PHE A 88 -2.53 1.85 -3.25
C PHE A 88 -2.51 2.27 -1.77
N PHE A 89 -3.65 2.21 -1.08
CA PHE A 89 -3.71 2.58 0.34
C PHE A 89 -3.00 1.57 1.25
N ALA A 90 -3.15 0.26 0.98
CA ALA A 90 -2.48 -0.77 1.77
C ALA A 90 -0.96 -0.64 1.71
N SER A 91 -0.40 -0.46 0.52
CA SER A 91 1.05 -0.29 0.33
C SER A 91 1.57 1.00 0.96
N LEU A 92 0.81 2.10 0.90
CA LEU A 92 1.14 3.35 1.61
C LEU A 92 1.20 3.15 3.12
N VAL A 93 0.19 2.50 3.71
CA VAL A 93 0.12 2.23 5.15
C VAL A 93 1.28 1.34 5.59
N VAL A 94 1.55 0.25 4.87
CA VAL A 94 2.68 -0.65 5.17
C VAL A 94 4.00 0.10 5.09
N THR A 95 4.18 0.95 4.07
CA THR A 95 5.38 1.79 3.93
C THR A 95 5.57 2.70 5.13
N ALA A 96 4.51 3.43 5.53
CA ALA A 96 4.57 4.35 6.65
C ALA A 96 4.92 3.63 7.95
N LEU A 97 4.21 2.54 8.27
CA LEU A 97 4.44 1.78 9.51
C LEU A 97 5.83 1.17 9.56
N SER A 98 6.27 0.51 8.49
CA SER A 98 7.59 -0.15 8.43
C SER A 98 8.74 0.86 8.48
N ALA A 99 8.62 1.98 7.77
CA ALA A 99 9.61 3.06 7.81
C ALA A 99 9.70 3.69 9.21
N THR A 100 8.57 4.02 9.84
CA THR A 100 8.56 4.59 11.20
C THR A 100 9.16 3.62 12.22
N MET A 101 8.84 2.33 12.14
CA MET A 101 9.45 1.31 13.00
C MET A 101 10.97 1.19 12.75
N ALA A 102 11.41 1.19 11.48
CA ALA A 102 12.83 1.14 11.14
C ALA A 102 13.59 2.35 11.70
N LEU A 103 13.01 3.54 11.61
CA LEU A 103 13.56 4.77 12.17
C LEU A 103 13.63 4.73 13.70
N ALA A 104 12.58 4.25 14.37
CA ALA A 104 12.57 4.11 15.83
C ALA A 104 13.64 3.13 16.32
N VAL A 105 13.78 1.97 15.67
CA VAL A 105 14.80 0.95 16.01
C VAL A 105 16.20 1.50 15.77
N THR A 106 16.44 2.14 14.63
CA THR A 106 17.77 2.70 14.32
C THR A 106 18.15 3.84 15.27
N ALA A 107 17.20 4.71 15.64
CA ALA A 107 17.43 5.75 16.65
C ALA A 107 17.75 5.17 18.02
N ALA A 108 17.00 4.15 18.46
CA ALA A 108 17.22 3.49 19.75
C ALA A 108 18.58 2.77 19.84
N VAL A 109 19.07 2.21 18.72
CA VAL A 109 20.39 1.58 18.65
C VAL A 109 21.52 2.61 18.62
N ARG A 110 21.32 3.76 17.97
CA ARG A 110 22.35 4.81 17.83
C ARG A 110 22.51 5.70 19.06
N GLY A 111 21.48 5.80 19.90
CA GLY A 111 21.51 6.55 21.15
C GLY A 111 22.06 5.77 22.36
N ARG A 112 22.45 4.51 22.17
CA ARG A 112 23.18 3.69 23.16
C ARG A 112 24.66 3.71 22.85
#